data_AF-A0A1B6K3E1-F1
#
_entry.id   AF-A0A1B6K3E1-F1
#
_cell.length_a   1.000
_cell.length_b   1.000
_cell.length_c   1.000
_cell.angle_alpha   90.00
_cell.angle_beta   90.00
_cell.angle_gamma   90.00
#
_symmetry.space_group_name_H-M   'P 1'
#
loop_
_entity.id
_entity.type
_entity.pdbx_description
1 polymer ?
#
loop_
_entity_poly.entity_id
_entity_poly.type
_entity_poly.pdbx_seq_one_letter_code
_entity_poly.pdbx_strand_id
1 'polypeptide(L)'
;SISYNTMTRLQQDIQKRYFLDKFDQDKVLDILNLYTDTMFSYPAAKVSNYFANLTYGYIFNFYGSWAPASYASFPYTMMKTVNHWAEIPYIFYTTGLSRPLDSCSLNTDNIAVHTRLVNWWTTFAKTGAPVADASWKKVADGGYLVIDSSTSSMNVSEFDRKYYDFWATVERNSGFYFVANRMSWLLCIFIVILF
;
A
#
# COMPACT_ATOMS: atom_id res chain seq x y z
N SER A 1 -31.65 4.72 0.76
CA SER A 1 -30.93 5.58 -0.20
C SER A 1 -30.22 6.68 0.57
N ILE A 2 -29.04 7.10 0.12
CA ILE A 2 -28.33 8.24 0.74
C ILE A 2 -29.13 9.53 0.45
N SER A 3 -29.26 10.43 1.43
CA SER A 3 -29.93 11.72 1.22
C SER A 3 -29.10 12.65 0.32
N TYR A 4 -29.77 13.54 -0.42
CA TYR A 4 -29.07 14.53 -1.25
C TYR A 4 -28.07 15.38 -0.44
N ASN A 5 -28.47 15.82 0.76
CA ASN A 5 -27.61 16.60 1.65
C ASN A 5 -26.37 15.81 2.09
N THR A 6 -26.54 14.51 2.38
CA THR A 6 -25.42 13.62 2.70
C THR A 6 -24.49 13.47 1.51
N MET A 7 -25.02 13.25 0.31
CA MET A 7 -24.22 13.13 -0.92
C MET A 7 -23.40 14.40 -1.20
N THR A 8 -24.03 15.57 -1.13
CA THR A 8 -23.36 16.87 -1.35
C THR A 8 -22.24 17.10 -0.33
N ARG A 9 -22.48 16.81 0.95
CA ARG A 9 -21.45 16.95 1.99
C ARG A 9 -20.27 16.00 1.74
N LEU A 10 -20.54 14.73 1.42
CA LEU A 10 -19.48 13.76 1.12
C LEU A 10 -18.65 14.18 -0.10
N GLN A 11 -19.29 14.71 -1.14
CA GLN A 11 -18.59 15.26 -2.31
C GLN A 11 -17.65 16.40 -1.89
N GLN A 12 -18.12 17.33 -1.06
CA GLN A 12 -17.29 18.44 -0.56
C GLN A 12 -16.12 17.96 0.30
N ASP A 13 -16.36 16.98 1.19
CA ASP A 13 -15.32 16.41 2.05
C ASP A 13 -14.22 15.71 1.22
N ILE A 14 -14.60 14.92 0.20
CA ILE A 14 -13.66 14.27 -0.72
C ILE A 14 -12.92 15.29 -1.57
N GLN A 15 -13.61 16.31 -2.11
CA GLN A 15 -13.00 17.38 -2.87
C GLN A 15 -11.95 18.12 -2.04
N LYS A 16 -12.28 18.48 -0.80
CA LYS A 16 -11.35 19.15 0.13
C LYS A 16 -10.13 18.29 0.46
N ARG A 17 -10.29 16.97 0.58
CA ARG A 17 -9.21 16.05 0.96
C ARG A 17 -8.21 15.79 -0.16
N TYR A 18 -8.70 15.65 -1.40
CA TYR A 18 -7.89 15.19 -2.53
C TYR A 18 -7.70 16.24 -3.61
N PHE A 19 -8.61 17.20 -3.80
CA PHE A 19 -8.59 18.11 -4.94
C PHE A 19 -8.50 19.57 -4.49
N LEU A 20 -7.34 19.96 -3.96
CA LEU A 20 -7.10 21.36 -3.57
C LEU A 20 -7.14 22.30 -4.78
N ASP A 21 -7.58 23.55 -4.59
CA ASP A 21 -7.73 24.58 -5.64
C ASP A 21 -6.38 25.14 -6.13
N LYS A 22 -5.48 24.26 -6.57
CA LYS A 22 -4.26 24.56 -7.31
C LYS A 22 -4.26 23.73 -8.59
N PHE A 23 -4.11 24.39 -9.72
CA PHE A 23 -3.94 23.73 -11.01
C PHE A 23 -2.45 23.47 -11.22
N ASP A 24 -2.03 22.22 -11.12
CA ASP A 24 -0.66 21.76 -11.39
C ASP A 24 -0.65 20.28 -11.85
N GLN A 25 0.54 19.72 -12.05
CA GLN A 25 0.72 18.33 -12.46
C GLN A 25 0.26 17.30 -11.39
N ASP A 26 -0.11 17.74 -10.19
CA ASP A 26 -0.49 16.88 -9.07
C ASP A 26 -1.96 16.42 -9.16
N LYS A 27 -2.77 16.94 -10.10
CA LYS A 27 -4.15 16.46 -10.29
C LYS A 27 -4.25 14.98 -10.65
N VAL A 28 -3.24 14.43 -11.33
CA VAL A 28 -3.15 12.98 -11.56
C VAL A 28 -2.83 12.24 -10.26
N LEU A 29 -1.93 12.78 -9.43
CA LEU A 29 -1.66 12.21 -8.10
C LEU A 29 -2.88 12.29 -7.19
N ASP A 30 -3.67 13.37 -7.24
CA ASP A 30 -4.89 13.53 -6.46
C ASP A 30 -5.86 12.37 -6.73
N ILE A 31 -6.05 12.03 -8.01
CA ILE A 31 -6.87 10.88 -8.43
C ILE A 31 -6.21 9.56 -8.03
N LEU A 32 -4.89 9.40 -8.22
CA LEU A 32 -4.18 8.18 -7.83
C LEU A 32 -4.23 7.96 -6.32
N ASN A 33 -4.13 9.00 -5.51
CA ASN A 33 -4.24 8.95 -4.04
C ASN A 33 -5.66 8.57 -3.62
N LEU A 34 -6.68 9.18 -4.23
CA LEU A 34 -8.08 8.81 -4.00
C LEU A 34 -8.32 7.32 -4.33
N TYR A 35 -7.83 6.87 -5.48
CA TYR A 35 -7.96 5.47 -5.91
C TYR A 35 -7.18 4.52 -4.98
N THR A 36 -5.94 4.86 -4.63
CA THR A 36 -5.10 4.05 -3.76
C THR A 36 -5.72 3.89 -2.39
N ASP A 37 -6.21 5.00 -1.80
CA ASP A 37 -6.80 4.96 -0.47
C ASP A 37 -8.11 4.16 -0.46
N THR A 38 -8.99 4.36 -1.46
CA THR A 38 -10.27 3.65 -1.51
C THR A 38 -10.14 2.16 -1.84
N MET A 39 -9.20 1.78 -2.70
CA MET A 39 -9.04 0.40 -3.14
C MET A 39 -8.11 -0.45 -2.27
N PHE A 40 -7.05 0.15 -1.72
CA PHE A 40 -5.97 -0.59 -1.06
C PHE A 40 -5.75 -0.12 0.38
N SER A 41 -5.40 1.16 0.59
CA SER A 41 -4.91 1.62 1.89
C SER A 41 -5.98 1.55 2.98
N TYR A 42 -7.20 2.03 2.71
CA TYR A 42 -8.27 2.03 3.71
C TYR A 42 -8.74 0.61 4.07
N PRO A 43 -9.02 -0.29 3.11
CA PRO A 43 -9.31 -1.69 3.44
C PRO A 43 -8.18 -2.37 4.23
N ALA A 44 -6.92 -2.15 3.84
CA ALA A 44 -5.77 -2.70 4.56
C ALA A 44 -5.70 -2.17 6.00
N ALA A 45 -5.85 -0.85 6.19
CA ALA A 45 -5.87 -0.20 7.51
C ALA A 45 -7.01 -0.72 8.39
N LYS A 46 -8.19 -0.91 7.81
CA LYS A 46 -9.35 -1.43 8.53
C LYS A 46 -9.11 -2.85 9.06
N VAL A 47 -8.54 -3.73 8.23
CA VAL A 47 -8.22 -5.11 8.62
C VAL A 47 -7.07 -5.15 9.62
N SER A 48 -6.00 -4.38 9.41
CA SER A 48 -4.87 -4.34 10.33
C SER A 48 -5.27 -3.81 11.70
N ASN A 49 -6.13 -2.80 11.78
CA ASN A 49 -6.67 -2.29 13.05
C ASN A 49 -7.57 -3.31 13.74
N TYR A 50 -8.42 -4.03 13.00
CA TYR A 50 -9.26 -5.08 13.58
C TYR A 50 -8.43 -6.22 14.18
N PHE A 51 -7.31 -6.59 13.55
CA PHE A 51 -6.41 -7.65 14.01
C PHE A 51 -5.09 -7.11 14.60
N ALA A 52 -5.08 -5.90 15.19
CA ALA A 52 -3.83 -5.20 15.52
C ALA A 52 -2.86 -5.98 16.43
N ASN A 53 -3.38 -6.83 17.32
CA ASN A 53 -2.59 -7.68 18.23
C ASN A 53 -2.01 -8.96 17.58
N LEU A 54 -2.36 -9.22 16.32
CA LEU A 54 -1.93 -10.39 15.54
C LEU A 54 -1.22 -10.00 14.24
N THR A 55 -1.39 -8.76 13.77
CA THR A 55 -0.90 -8.29 12.47
C THR A 55 0.48 -7.64 12.58
N TYR A 56 1.36 -7.97 11.64
CA TYR A 56 2.56 -7.19 11.32
C TYR A 56 2.28 -6.41 10.04
N GLY A 57 2.36 -5.08 10.10
CA GLY A 57 2.10 -4.22 8.95
C GLY A 57 3.39 -3.68 8.32
N TYR A 58 3.41 -3.53 6.99
CA TYR A 58 4.43 -2.71 6.31
C TYR A 58 3.82 -1.81 5.23
N ILE A 59 4.56 -0.76 4.89
CA ILE A 59 4.36 0.11 3.73
C ILE A 59 5.54 -0.12 2.79
N PHE A 60 5.26 -0.61 1.57
CA PHE A 60 6.31 -0.73 0.55
C PHE A 60 6.44 0.60 -0.19
N ASN A 61 7.56 1.29 0.03
CA ASN A 61 7.85 2.61 -0.53
C ASN A 61 9.16 2.62 -1.35
N PHE A 62 9.81 1.46 -1.50
CA PHE A 62 11.05 1.35 -2.26
C PHE A 62 10.80 1.48 -3.77
N TYR A 63 11.30 2.57 -4.35
CA TYR A 63 11.32 2.76 -5.80
C TYR A 63 12.65 2.25 -6.38
N GLY A 64 12.69 0.95 -6.73
CA GLY A 64 13.85 0.32 -7.36
C GLY A 64 13.57 -0.15 -8.79
N SER A 65 14.63 -0.40 -9.56
CA SER A 65 14.56 -0.80 -10.98
C SER A 65 13.94 -2.17 -11.23
N TRP A 66 13.72 -3.00 -10.20
CA TRP A 66 12.98 -4.27 -10.34
C TRP A 66 11.46 -4.10 -10.28
N ALA A 67 10.96 -2.94 -9.82
CA ALA A 67 9.53 -2.67 -9.89
C ALA A 67 9.09 -2.69 -11.37
N PRO A 68 7.95 -3.33 -11.71
CA PRO A 68 7.47 -3.34 -13.08
C PRO A 68 7.32 -1.90 -13.55
N ALA A 69 7.96 -1.56 -14.68
CA ALA A 69 7.84 -0.23 -15.26
C ALA A 69 6.35 0.11 -15.32
N SER A 70 5.94 1.10 -14.54
CA SER A 70 4.58 1.59 -14.50
C SER A 70 4.23 2.04 -15.91
N TYR A 71 3.53 1.18 -16.63
CA TYR A 71 3.01 1.34 -17.99
C TYR A 71 3.86 2.31 -18.82
N ALA A 72 4.82 1.81 -19.60
CA ALA A 72 5.60 2.64 -20.54
C ALA A 72 4.72 3.49 -21.51
N SER A 73 3.41 3.24 -21.53
CA SER A 73 2.35 3.95 -22.25
C SER A 73 1.56 4.98 -21.42
N PHE A 74 1.77 5.13 -20.11
CA PHE A 74 1.08 6.15 -19.31
C PHE A 74 1.81 7.50 -19.48
N PRO A 75 1.11 8.58 -19.88
CA PRO A 75 1.75 9.83 -20.29
C PRO A 75 2.43 10.63 -19.16
N TYR A 76 2.32 10.17 -17.90
CA TYR A 76 2.96 10.77 -16.73
C TYR A 76 4.11 9.92 -16.20
N THR A 77 5.12 9.69 -17.04
CA THR A 77 6.33 8.91 -16.72
C THR A 77 7.24 9.57 -15.67
N MET A 78 6.90 10.78 -15.20
CA MET A 78 7.70 11.59 -14.28
C MET A 78 7.46 11.30 -12.80
N MET A 79 6.51 10.42 -12.45
CA MET A 79 6.16 10.17 -11.06
C MET A 79 6.99 9.00 -10.53
N LYS A 80 8.01 9.30 -9.73
CA LYS A 80 8.74 8.26 -8.96
C LYS A 80 7.86 7.77 -7.81
N THR A 81 6.86 6.96 -8.14
CA THR A 81 5.94 6.36 -7.18
C THR A 81 6.01 4.85 -7.25
N VAL A 82 5.67 4.20 -6.14
CA VAL A 82 5.54 2.75 -6.07
C VAL A 82 4.13 2.39 -6.52
N ASN A 83 4.03 1.58 -7.57
CA ASN A 83 2.75 1.09 -8.06
C ASN A 83 2.35 -0.21 -7.35
N HIS A 84 1.11 -0.61 -7.58
CA HIS A 84 0.67 -1.95 -7.20
C HIS A 84 1.51 -3.00 -7.93
N TRP A 85 1.86 -4.09 -7.23
CA TRP A 85 2.77 -5.17 -7.67
C TRP A 85 4.26 -4.84 -7.66
N ALA A 86 4.65 -3.61 -7.28
CA ALA A 86 6.05 -3.22 -7.23
C ALA A 86 6.90 -4.10 -6.31
N GLU A 87 6.34 -4.62 -5.23
CA GLU A 87 7.02 -5.46 -4.25
C GLU A 87 7.26 -6.90 -4.73
N ILE A 88 6.46 -7.37 -5.69
CA ILE A 88 6.42 -8.78 -6.09
C ILE A 88 7.77 -9.28 -6.63
N PRO A 89 8.48 -8.55 -7.52
CA PRO A 89 9.81 -8.95 -8.00
C PRO A 89 10.90 -9.01 -6.92
N TYR A 90 10.64 -8.46 -5.73
CA TYR A 90 11.53 -8.52 -4.57
C TYR A 90 11.21 -9.67 -3.61
N ILE A 91 10.04 -10.29 -3.74
CA ILE A 91 9.66 -11.52 -3.00
C ILE A 91 9.87 -12.74 -3.88
N PHE A 92 9.46 -12.65 -5.15
CA PHE A 92 9.58 -13.71 -6.15
C PHE A 92 10.48 -13.26 -7.27
N TYR A 93 11.51 -14.05 -7.56
CA TYR A 93 12.37 -13.79 -8.71
C TYR A 93 11.53 -13.74 -9.99
N THR A 94 11.51 -12.59 -10.65
CA THR A 94 10.73 -12.39 -11.87
C THR A 94 11.69 -12.23 -13.05
N THR A 95 11.70 -13.23 -13.93
CA THR A 95 12.57 -13.25 -15.11
C THR A 95 12.39 -11.98 -15.94
N GLY A 96 13.51 -11.32 -16.24
CA GLY A 96 13.52 -10.07 -17.00
C GLY A 96 13.39 -8.80 -16.16
N LEU A 97 12.91 -8.87 -14.92
CA LEU A 97 12.82 -7.74 -13.97
C LEU A 97 13.87 -7.83 -12.86
N SER A 98 13.96 -8.96 -12.15
CA SER A 98 14.84 -9.17 -10.99
C SER A 98 16.31 -9.38 -11.37
N ARG A 99 16.85 -8.51 -12.22
CA ARG A 99 18.20 -8.63 -12.77
C ARG A 99 19.23 -8.20 -11.73
N PRO A 100 20.16 -9.09 -11.31
CA PRO A 100 21.20 -8.72 -10.35
C PRO A 100 22.18 -7.68 -10.93
N LEU A 101 22.29 -7.60 -12.25
CA LEU A 101 23.08 -6.60 -12.95
C LEU A 101 22.17 -5.54 -13.56
N ASP A 102 22.48 -4.27 -13.30
CA ASP A 102 21.88 -3.10 -13.92
C ASP A 102 23.01 -2.22 -14.49
N SER A 103 22.91 -1.89 -15.78
CA SER A 103 23.89 -1.05 -16.48
C SER A 103 25.34 -1.51 -16.29
N CYS A 104 25.59 -2.82 -16.40
CA CYS A 104 26.90 -3.48 -16.20
C CYS A 104 27.46 -3.41 -14.77
N SER A 105 26.65 -3.04 -13.77
CA SER A 105 27.04 -3.00 -12.36
C SER A 105 26.09 -3.82 -11.49
N LEU A 106 26.55 -4.24 -10.31
CA LEU A 106 25.70 -4.97 -9.37
C LEU A 106 24.61 -4.05 -8.82
N ASN A 107 23.35 -4.47 -8.95
CA ASN A 107 22.18 -3.74 -8.50
C ASN A 107 21.97 -3.91 -6.98
N THR A 108 22.89 -3.33 -6.20
CA THR A 108 23.04 -3.60 -4.77
C THR A 108 21.80 -3.25 -3.97
N ASP A 109 21.13 -2.13 -4.28
CA ASP A 109 19.94 -1.69 -3.52
C ASP A 109 18.75 -2.64 -3.71
N ASN A 110 18.49 -3.06 -4.96
CA ASN A 110 17.40 -4.00 -5.24
C ASN A 110 17.67 -5.36 -4.62
N ILE A 111 18.91 -5.85 -4.71
CA ILE A 111 19.33 -7.11 -4.08
C ILE A 111 19.18 -7.03 -2.56
N ALA A 112 19.54 -5.90 -1.94
CA ALA A 112 19.42 -5.71 -0.51
C ALA A 112 17.95 -5.73 -0.05
N VAL A 113 17.06 -5.02 -0.76
CA VAL A 113 15.61 -5.02 -0.47
C VAL A 113 15.00 -6.41 -0.68
N HIS A 114 15.33 -7.09 -1.78
CA HIS A 114 14.93 -8.48 -2.02
C HIS A 114 15.35 -9.42 -0.89
N THR A 115 16.62 -9.34 -0.49
CA THR A 115 17.18 -10.18 0.58
C THR A 115 16.43 -9.98 1.89
N ARG A 116 16.14 -8.71 2.25
CA ARG A 116 15.35 -8.39 3.45
C ARG A 116 13.92 -8.91 3.35
N LEU A 117 13.22 -8.65 2.25
CA LEU A 117 11.84 -9.09 2.05
C LEU A 117 11.69 -10.61 2.10
N VAL A 118 12.52 -11.35 1.35
CA VAL A 118 12.52 -12.81 1.38
C VAL A 118 12.82 -13.34 2.78
N ASN A 119 13.78 -12.75 3.49
CA ASN A 119 14.10 -13.16 4.86
C ASN A 119 12.92 -12.92 5.82
N TRP A 120 12.28 -11.75 5.77
CA TRP A 120 11.12 -11.45 6.63
C TRP A 120 9.92 -12.36 6.33
N TRP A 121 9.57 -12.53 5.06
CA TRP A 121 8.45 -13.39 4.65
C TRP A 121 8.69 -14.87 5.01
N THR A 122 9.91 -15.38 4.78
CA THR A 122 10.23 -16.78 5.13
C THR A 122 10.35 -17.00 6.63
N THR A 123 10.80 -16.01 7.41
CA THR A 123 10.84 -16.08 8.87
C THR A 123 9.43 -16.05 9.45
N PHE A 124 8.56 -15.18 8.92
CA PHE A 124 7.15 -15.14 9.28
C PHE A 124 6.46 -16.48 9.00
N ALA A 125 6.68 -17.07 7.81
CA ALA A 125 6.13 -18.38 7.46
C ALA A 125 6.57 -19.50 8.41
N LYS A 126 7.83 -19.44 8.92
CA LYS A 126 8.38 -20.45 9.84
C LYS A 126 7.91 -20.28 11.29
N THR A 127 7.74 -19.04 11.74
CA THR A 127 7.68 -18.72 13.19
C THR A 127 6.45 -17.92 13.61
N GLY A 128 5.69 -17.37 12.66
CA GLY A 128 4.61 -16.42 12.93
C GLY A 128 5.08 -15.00 13.25
N ALA A 129 6.38 -14.71 13.21
CA ALA A 129 6.95 -13.38 13.37
C ALA A 129 7.99 -13.09 12.25
N PRO A 130 8.04 -11.87 11.68
CA PRO A 130 8.94 -11.57 10.56
C PRO A 130 10.42 -11.46 10.97
N VAL A 131 10.70 -11.22 12.26
CA VAL A 131 12.06 -11.13 12.83
C VAL A 131 12.08 -11.75 14.22
N ALA A 132 13.24 -12.31 14.61
CA ALA A 132 13.41 -12.95 15.92
C ALA A 132 13.68 -11.96 17.07
N ASP A 133 14.26 -10.80 16.76
CA ASP A 133 14.70 -9.79 17.75
C ASP A 133 13.61 -8.79 18.17
N ALA A 134 12.37 -9.00 17.71
CA ALA A 134 11.21 -8.13 17.93
C ALA A 134 11.39 -6.66 17.45
N SER A 135 12.37 -6.40 16.57
CA SER A 135 12.57 -5.07 15.97
C SER A 135 11.39 -4.64 15.08
N TRP A 136 10.71 -5.60 14.45
CA TRP A 136 9.44 -5.41 13.76
C TRP A 136 8.29 -5.83 14.69
N LYS A 137 7.59 -4.82 15.21
CA LYS A 137 6.49 -5.00 16.15
C LYS A 137 5.16 -5.24 15.46
N LYS A 138 4.21 -5.82 16.19
CA LYS A 138 2.82 -5.89 15.75
C LYS A 138 2.21 -4.50 15.69
N VAL A 139 1.15 -4.35 14.90
CA VAL A 139 0.49 -3.05 14.67
C VAL A 139 0.07 -2.38 15.99
N ALA A 140 -0.46 -3.14 16.94
CA ALA A 140 -0.85 -2.63 18.27
C ALA A 140 0.31 -2.02 19.07
N ASP A 141 1.54 -2.51 18.88
CA ASP A 141 2.69 -2.16 19.72
C ASP A 141 3.67 -1.16 19.07
N GLY A 142 3.65 -1.05 17.74
CA GLY A 142 4.65 -0.25 17.02
C GLY A 142 4.25 0.26 15.65
N GLY A 143 3.03 0.00 15.18
CA GLY A 143 2.57 0.44 13.86
C GLY A 143 3.14 -0.39 12.71
N TYR A 144 3.70 0.29 11.71
CA TYR A 144 4.03 -0.26 10.40
C TYR A 144 5.51 -0.06 10.07
N LEU A 145 6.16 -1.09 9.54
CA LEU A 145 7.49 -0.96 8.96
C LEU A 145 7.41 -0.23 7.61
N VAL A 146 8.23 0.78 7.39
CA VAL A 146 8.33 1.44 6.08
C VAL A 146 9.55 0.87 5.37
N ILE A 147 9.31 0.19 4.25
CA ILE A 147 10.33 -0.46 3.44
C ILE A 147 10.69 0.47 2.28
N ASP A 148 11.86 1.08 2.36
CA ASP A 148 12.49 1.89 1.31
C ASP A 148 13.95 1.39 1.13
N SER A 149 14.85 2.23 0.62
CA SER A 149 16.30 1.99 0.57
C SER A 149 16.87 1.69 1.95
N SER A 150 16.41 2.46 2.94
CA SER A 150 16.58 2.22 4.37
C SER A 150 15.22 1.99 5.03
N THR A 151 15.18 1.16 6.08
CA THR A 151 13.95 0.87 6.80
C THR A 151 13.69 1.92 7.86
N SER A 152 12.45 2.36 7.98
CA SER A 152 11.97 3.18 9.08
C SER A 152 10.62 2.65 9.61
N SER A 153 9.96 3.36 10.51
CA SER A 153 8.67 2.96 11.07
C SER A 153 7.68 4.12 11.05
N MET A 154 6.42 3.81 10.76
CA MET A 154 5.28 4.71 10.91
C MET A 154 4.41 4.20 12.05
N ASN A 155 4.17 5.03 13.08
CA ASN A 155 3.31 4.62 14.18
C ASN A 155 1.84 4.51 13.73
N VAL A 156 1.03 3.78 14.52
CA VAL A 156 -0.37 3.51 14.18
C VAL A 156 -1.21 4.78 14.04
N SER A 157 -1.04 5.77 14.92
CA SER A 157 -1.78 7.04 14.85
C SER A 157 -1.49 7.83 13.58
N GLU A 158 -0.23 7.83 13.13
CA GLU A 158 0.17 8.49 11.89
C GLU A 158 -0.41 7.77 10.66
N PHE A 159 -0.35 6.43 10.65
CA PHE A 159 -0.91 5.62 9.58
C PHE A 159 -2.43 5.79 9.48
N ASP A 160 -3.13 5.74 10.61
CA ASP A 160 -4.59 5.87 10.67
C ASP A 160 -5.05 7.25 10.23
N ARG A 161 -4.36 8.31 10.66
CA ARG A 161 -4.64 9.67 10.19
C ARG A 161 -4.48 9.78 8.67
N LYS A 162 -3.53 9.05 8.09
CA LYS A 162 -3.26 9.09 6.65
C LYS A 162 -4.28 8.30 5.85
N TYR A 163 -4.62 7.08 6.28
CA TYR A 163 -5.32 6.09 5.47
C TYR A 163 -6.67 5.61 6.02
N TYR A 164 -6.94 5.79 7.32
CA TYR A 164 -8.13 5.23 7.97
C TYR A 164 -9.19 6.26 8.34
N ASP A 165 -8.82 7.30 9.10
CA ASP A 165 -9.76 8.15 9.83
C ASP A 165 -10.79 8.85 8.93
N PHE A 166 -10.33 9.37 7.79
CA PHE A 166 -11.18 10.05 6.82
C PHE A 166 -12.24 9.07 6.26
N TRP A 167 -11.80 7.92 5.76
CA TRP A 167 -12.68 6.93 5.13
C TRP A 167 -13.58 6.22 6.13
N ALA A 168 -13.13 5.96 7.35
CA ALA A 168 -13.98 5.47 8.44
C ALA A 168 -15.08 6.48 8.80
N THR A 169 -14.79 7.78 8.73
CA THR A 169 -15.78 8.83 8.92
C THR A 169 -16.77 8.90 7.76
N VAL A 170 -16.30 8.78 6.52
CA VAL A 170 -17.15 8.68 5.32
C VAL A 170 -18.07 7.45 5.38
N GLU A 171 -17.56 6.27 5.73
CA GLU A 171 -18.32 5.03 5.87
C GLU A 171 -19.45 5.20 6.92
N ARG A 172 -19.11 5.65 8.13
CA ARG A 172 -20.09 5.89 9.20
C ARG A 172 -21.18 6.88 8.78
N ASN A 173 -20.79 7.98 8.13
CA ASN A 173 -21.71 9.08 7.82
C ASN A 173 -22.52 8.89 6.53
N SER A 174 -22.12 7.96 5.67
CA SER A 174 -22.84 7.65 4.43
C SER A 174 -23.99 6.67 4.66
N GLY A 175 -24.01 5.94 5.78
CA GLY A 175 -24.90 4.78 5.96
C GLY A 175 -24.62 3.66 4.94
N PHE A 176 -23.52 3.78 4.19
CA PHE A 176 -23.03 2.84 3.22
C PHE A 176 -21.95 2.02 3.92
N TYR A 177 -22.24 0.75 4.16
CA TYR A 177 -21.17 -0.21 4.42
C TYR A 177 -20.43 -0.38 3.09
N PHE A 178 -19.11 -0.26 3.09
CA PHE A 178 -18.34 -0.76 1.94
C PHE A 178 -18.69 -2.25 1.82
N VAL A 179 -19.51 -2.61 0.85
CA VAL A 179 -19.95 -3.98 0.67
C VAL A 179 -18.73 -4.76 0.20
N ALA A 180 -18.03 -5.39 1.14
CA ALA A 180 -16.88 -6.24 0.90
C ALA A 180 -17.16 -7.31 -0.18
N ASN A 181 -18.42 -7.70 -0.40
CA ASN A 181 -18.82 -8.63 -1.46
C ASN A 181 -18.48 -8.19 -2.88
N ARG A 182 -18.32 -6.90 -3.20
CA ARG A 182 -17.88 -6.49 -4.56
C ARG A 182 -16.36 -6.49 -4.73
N MET A 183 -15.59 -6.28 -3.64
CA MET A 183 -14.13 -6.46 -3.66
C MET A 183 -13.73 -7.94 -3.52
N SER A 184 -14.56 -8.78 -2.91
CA SER A 184 -14.31 -10.21 -2.78
C SER A 184 -14.15 -10.90 -4.14
N TRP A 185 -14.84 -10.43 -5.19
CA TRP A 185 -14.65 -10.99 -6.53
C TRP A 185 -13.26 -10.68 -7.13
N LEU A 186 -12.68 -9.51 -6.84
CA LEU A 186 -11.32 -9.19 -7.28
C LEU A 186 -10.28 -9.93 -6.43
N LEU A 187 -10.44 -9.97 -5.11
CA LEU A 187 -9.54 -10.71 -4.21
C LEU A 187 -9.57 -12.23 -4.45
N CYS A 188 -10.73 -12.82 -4.77
CA CYS A 188 -10.83 -14.25 -5.11
C CYS A 188 -10.17 -14.58 -6.45
N ILE A 189 -10.18 -13.69 -7.44
CA ILE A 189 -9.45 -13.91 -8.69
C ILE A 189 -7.94 -13.94 -8.44
N PHE A 190 -7.42 -13.14 -7.49
CA PHE A 190 -5.99 -13.13 -7.18
C PHE A 190 -5.53 -14.29 -6.28
N ILE A 191 -6.38 -14.81 -5.38
CA ILE A 191 -6.05 -16.03 -4.60
C ILE A 191 -6.08 -17.29 -5.47
N VAL A 192 -6.97 -17.37 -6.47
CA VAL A 192 -7.09 -18.55 -7.35
C VAL A 192 -5.96 -18.62 -8.40
N ILE A 193 -5.28 -17.51 -8.71
CA ILE A 193 -4.14 -17.50 -9.64
C ILE A 193 -2.80 -17.85 -8.95
N LEU A 194 -2.78 -17.99 -7.62
CA LEU A 194 -1.57 -18.28 -6.82
C LEU A 194 -1.54 -19.70 -6.21
N PHE A 195 -2.32 -20.65 -6.74
CA PHE A 195 -2.19 -22.07 -6.46
C PHE A 195 -2.07 -22.89 -7.75
#